data_AF-A0A7K3KJG1-F1
#
_entry.id   AF-A0A7K3KJG1-F1
#
_cell.length_a   1.000
_cell.length_b   1.000
_cell.length_c   1.000
_cell.angle_alpha   90.00
_cell.angle_beta   90.00
_cell.angle_gamma   90.00
#
_symmetry.space_group_name_H-M   'P 1'
#
loop_
_entity.id
_entity.type
_entity.pdbx_description
1 polymer ?
#
loop_
_entity_poly.entity_id
_entity_poly.type
_entity_poly.pdbx_seq_one_letter_code
_entity_poly.pdbx_strand_id
1 'polypeptide(L)'
;MAPTASGREPSPYYGALQDMVDSLFPATDDDPAAAVLAQAGLGPQVRRLDIVMAAEAADLPDELREAVNLLPPGDYTRQRLCVQLNSAIGGHAWGQVYGTVE
;
A
#
# COMPACT_ATOMS: atom_id res chain seq x y z
N MET A 1 -23.73 14.02 30.33
CA MET A 1 -22.69 14.33 29.33
C MET A 1 -21.71 13.17 29.31
N ALA A 2 -21.82 12.29 28.32
CA ALA A 2 -20.85 11.22 28.08
C ALA A 2 -19.78 11.75 27.10
N PRO A 3 -18.51 11.35 27.22
CA PRO A 3 -17.45 11.82 26.34
C PRO A 3 -17.63 11.21 24.94
N THR A 4 -17.91 12.04 23.94
CA THR A 4 -17.87 11.65 22.52
C THR A 4 -16.41 11.61 22.06
N ALA A 5 -15.77 10.45 22.20
CA ALA A 5 -14.55 10.16 21.46
C ALA A 5 -14.94 9.95 19.99
N SER A 6 -14.76 10.98 19.16
CA SER A 6 -14.78 10.83 17.71
C SER A 6 -13.48 10.17 17.27
N GLY A 7 -13.33 8.87 17.57
CA GLY A 7 -12.20 8.04 17.16
C GLY A 7 -12.73 6.86 16.36
N ARG A 8 -12.57 6.88 15.04
CA ARG A 8 -13.02 5.80 14.17
C ARG A 8 -12.19 4.57 14.50
N GLU A 9 -12.81 3.53 15.05
CA GLU A 9 -12.14 2.26 15.33
C GLU A 9 -11.42 1.75 14.07
N PRO A 10 -10.21 1.17 14.20
CA PRO A 10 -9.47 0.64 13.07
C PRO A 10 -10.31 -0.45 12.38
N SER A 11 -10.28 -0.43 11.05
CA SER A 11 -10.99 -1.43 10.24
C SER A 11 -10.40 -2.82 10.48
N PRO A 12 -11.19 -3.92 10.32
CA PRO A 12 -10.62 -5.27 10.26
C PRO A 12 -9.58 -5.44 9.14
N TYR A 13 -9.58 -4.55 8.15
CA TYR A 13 -8.59 -4.52 7.05
C TYR A 13 -7.41 -3.58 7.32
N TYR A 14 -7.20 -3.15 8.57
CA TYR A 14 -6.04 -2.34 8.92
C TYR A 14 -4.75 -3.11 8.59
N GLY A 15 -3.89 -2.51 7.76
CA GLY A 15 -2.65 -3.14 7.29
C GLY A 15 -2.79 -4.01 6.03
N ALA A 16 -3.99 -4.27 5.52
CA ALA A 16 -4.16 -5.15 4.36
C ALA A 16 -3.44 -4.63 3.09
N LEU A 17 -3.36 -3.31 2.93
CA LEU A 17 -2.57 -2.68 1.86
C LEU A 17 -1.06 -2.92 2.03
N GLN A 18 -0.55 -2.93 3.27
CA GLN A 18 0.85 -3.21 3.56
C GLN A 18 1.18 -4.65 3.19
N ASP A 19 0.36 -5.61 3.62
CA ASP A 19 0.54 -7.03 3.29
C ASP A 19 0.55 -7.27 1.77
N MET A 20 -0.32 -6.58 1.03
CA MET A 20 -0.32 -6.63 -0.43
C MET A 20 0.98 -6.09 -1.04
N VAL A 21 1.46 -4.94 -0.55
CA VAL A 21 2.73 -4.35 -1.00
C VAL A 21 3.90 -5.29 -0.69
N ASP A 22 3.92 -5.90 0.49
CA ASP A 22 4.94 -6.88 0.89
C ASP A 22 4.95 -8.12 0.00
N SER A 23 3.77 -8.61 -0.38
CA SER A 23 3.65 -9.73 -1.30
C SER A 23 4.20 -9.41 -2.70
N LEU A 24 4.02 -8.17 -3.18
CA LEU A 24 4.52 -7.71 -4.48
C LEU A 24 6.03 -7.48 -4.49
N PHE A 25 6.60 -7.10 -3.34
CA PHE A 25 8.01 -6.78 -3.17
C PHE A 25 8.58 -7.60 -2.01
N PRO A 26 8.78 -8.93 -2.20
CA PRO A 26 9.32 -9.78 -1.16
C PRO A 26 10.68 -9.25 -0.71
N ALA A 27 10.90 -9.28 0.59
CA ALA A 27 12.10 -8.73 1.19
C ALA A 27 13.35 -9.44 0.64
N THR A 28 14.35 -8.64 0.26
CA THR A 28 15.66 -9.13 -0.19
C THR A 28 16.61 -9.20 1.00
N ASP A 29 16.16 -9.75 2.14
CA ASP A 29 16.95 -9.79 3.37
C ASP A 29 18.26 -10.60 3.20
N ASP A 30 18.28 -11.54 2.24
CA ASP A 30 19.45 -12.34 1.91
C ASP A 30 20.48 -11.62 1.00
N ASP A 31 20.16 -10.42 0.46
CA ASP A 31 21.05 -9.66 -0.43
C ASP A 31 21.12 -8.16 -0.02
N PRO A 32 22.17 -7.75 0.73
CA PRO A 32 22.29 -6.37 1.18
C PRO A 32 22.52 -5.38 0.03
N ALA A 33 23.04 -5.81 -1.12
CA ALA A 33 23.17 -4.93 -2.29
C ALA A 33 21.82 -4.68 -2.95
N ALA A 34 20.96 -5.70 -3.03
CA ALA A 34 19.59 -5.57 -3.52
C ALA A 34 18.76 -4.65 -2.62
N ALA A 35 18.92 -4.75 -1.30
CA ALA A 35 18.26 -3.85 -0.35
C ALA A 35 18.65 -2.38 -0.60
N VAL A 36 19.94 -2.09 -0.75
CA VAL A 36 20.45 -0.73 -1.05
C VAL A 36 19.89 -0.20 -2.38
N LEU A 37 19.85 -1.03 -3.43
CA LEU A 37 19.26 -0.66 -4.72
C LEU A 37 17.76 -0.39 -4.60
N ALA A 38 17.03 -1.18 -3.83
CA ALA A 38 15.61 -0.97 -3.57
C ALA A 38 15.35 0.36 -2.85
N GLN A 39 16.15 0.70 -1.83
CA GLN A 39 16.07 2.00 -1.16
C GLN A 39 16.44 3.18 -2.09
N ALA A 40 17.31 2.96 -3.08
CA ALA A 40 17.66 3.97 -4.08
C ALA A 40 16.62 4.10 -5.22
N GLY A 41 15.51 3.35 -5.17
CA GLY A 41 14.50 3.34 -6.24
C GLY A 41 14.98 2.64 -7.52
N LEU A 42 16.02 1.80 -7.42
CA LEU A 42 16.56 0.95 -8.49
C LEU A 42 16.23 -0.53 -8.26
N GLY A 43 15.29 -0.82 -7.36
CA GLY A 43 14.82 -2.16 -7.04
C GLY A 43 13.88 -2.76 -8.11
N PRO A 44 13.33 -3.96 -7.84
CA PRO A 44 12.35 -4.60 -8.71
C PRO A 44 11.17 -3.68 -8.99
N GLN A 45 10.60 -3.83 -10.18
CA GLN A 45 9.46 -3.05 -10.65
C GLN A 45 8.26 -3.96 -10.90
N VAL A 46 7.08 -3.46 -10.54
CA VAL A 46 5.79 -4.15 -10.70
C VAL A 46 4.90 -3.27 -11.57
N ARG A 47 4.20 -3.88 -12.54
CA ARG A 47 3.29 -3.14 -13.43
C ARG A 47 1.99 -2.86 -12.70
N ARG A 48 1.31 -1.75 -13.01
CA ARG A 48 -0.03 -1.46 -12.47
C ARG A 48 -1.00 -2.64 -12.52
N LEU A 49 -1.00 -3.40 -13.61
CA LEU A 49 -1.88 -4.57 -13.74
C LEU A 49 -1.62 -5.62 -12.66
N ASP A 50 -0.34 -5.90 -12.37
CA ASP A 50 0.03 -6.89 -11.35
C ASP A 50 -0.42 -6.41 -9.94
N ILE A 51 -0.39 -5.10 -9.70
CA ILE A 51 -0.89 -4.49 -8.45
C ILE A 51 -2.40 -4.66 -8.32
N VAL A 52 -3.16 -4.37 -9.40
CA VAL A 52 -4.61 -4.58 -9.41
C VAL A 52 -4.96 -6.05 -9.19
N MET A 53 -4.24 -6.96 -9.87
CA MET A 53 -4.42 -8.40 -9.69
C MET A 53 -4.12 -8.84 -8.24
N ALA A 54 -3.08 -8.30 -7.61
CA ALA A 54 -2.76 -8.59 -6.21
C ALA A 54 -3.84 -8.06 -5.25
N ALA A 55 -4.39 -6.87 -5.49
CA ALA A 55 -5.48 -6.31 -4.71
C ALA A 55 -6.76 -7.19 -4.76
N GLU A 56 -7.09 -7.70 -5.94
CA GLU A 56 -8.22 -8.62 -6.13
C GLU A 56 -7.93 -9.98 -5.49
N ALA A 57 -6.70 -10.50 -5.62
CA ALA A 57 -6.30 -11.77 -5.00
C ALA A 57 -6.26 -11.71 -3.46
N ALA A 58 -5.98 -10.53 -2.90
CA ALA A 58 -6.01 -10.27 -1.46
C ALA A 58 -7.42 -9.97 -0.91
N ASP A 59 -8.46 -9.98 -1.76
CA ASP A 59 -9.84 -9.66 -1.40
C ASP A 59 -9.95 -8.32 -0.66
N LEU A 60 -9.28 -7.29 -1.21
CA LEU A 60 -9.31 -5.97 -0.59
C LEU A 60 -10.73 -5.35 -0.64
N PRO A 61 -11.17 -4.66 0.42
CA PRO A 61 -12.45 -3.97 0.42
C PRO A 61 -12.50 -2.90 -0.67
N ASP A 62 -13.70 -2.55 -1.13
CA ASP A 62 -13.91 -1.62 -2.25
C ASP A 62 -13.17 -0.29 -2.07
N GLU A 63 -13.09 0.23 -0.84
CA GLU A 63 -12.36 1.46 -0.51
C GLU A 63 -10.85 1.32 -0.80
N LEU A 64 -10.22 0.22 -0.40
CA LEU A 64 -8.80 0.00 -0.68
C LEU A 64 -8.55 -0.30 -2.16
N ARG A 65 -9.49 -0.97 -2.84
CA ARG A 65 -9.45 -1.14 -4.28
C ARG A 65 -9.60 0.18 -5.04
N GLU A 66 -10.37 1.14 -4.53
CA GLU A 66 -10.43 2.49 -5.07
C GLU A 66 -9.05 3.16 -5.05
N ALA A 67 -8.33 3.09 -3.92
CA ALA A 67 -6.97 3.62 -3.82
C ALA A 67 -6.00 2.99 -4.83
N VAL A 68 -6.10 1.68 -5.07
CA VAL A 68 -5.31 0.97 -6.09
C VAL A 68 -5.72 1.40 -7.52
N ASN A 69 -7.02 1.59 -7.77
CA ASN A 69 -7.51 2.00 -9.08
C ASN A 69 -7.10 3.42 -9.48
N LEU A 70 -6.87 4.31 -8.50
CA LEU A 70 -6.36 5.67 -8.70
C LEU A 70 -4.90 5.73 -9.16
N LEU A 71 -4.16 4.61 -9.09
CA LEU A 71 -2.76 4.59 -9.52
C LEU A 71 -2.64 4.97 -11.01
N PRO A 72 -1.75 5.92 -11.36
CA PRO A 72 -1.42 6.21 -12.75
C PRO A 72 -0.93 4.95 -13.51
N PRO A 73 -1.07 4.89 -14.84
CA PRO A 73 -0.46 3.82 -15.61
C PRO A 73 1.08 3.89 -15.53
N GLY A 74 1.73 2.72 -15.41
CA GLY A 74 3.19 2.60 -15.41
C GLY A 74 3.71 1.46 -14.54
N ASP A 75 5.03 1.46 -14.42
CA ASP A 75 5.81 0.57 -13.56
C ASP A 75 6.15 1.26 -12.23
N TYR A 76 6.12 0.48 -11.16
CA TYR A 76 6.30 0.95 -9.82
C TYR A 76 7.42 0.19 -9.12
N THR A 77 8.37 0.93 -8.58
CA THR A 77 9.19 0.43 -7.47
C THR A 77 8.36 0.47 -6.19
N ARG A 78 8.77 -0.30 -5.17
CA ARG A 78 8.12 -0.30 -3.85
C ARG A 78 7.93 1.12 -3.31
N GLN A 79 9.01 1.91 -3.27
CA GLN A 79 8.97 3.29 -2.78
C GLN A 79 7.97 4.16 -3.54
N ARG A 80 7.95 4.07 -4.88
CA ARG A 80 7.02 4.86 -5.70
C ARG A 80 5.57 4.43 -5.46
N LEU A 81 5.33 3.12 -5.32
CA LEU A 81 4.01 2.59 -5.01
C LEU A 81 3.51 3.10 -3.66
N CYS A 82 4.33 2.97 -2.60
CA CYS A 82 3.96 3.41 -1.26
C CYS A 82 3.60 4.89 -1.22
N VAL A 83 4.37 5.75 -1.90
CA VAL A 83 4.06 7.18 -2.00
C VAL A 83 2.71 7.45 -2.67
N GLN A 84 2.40 6.74 -3.75
CA GLN A 84 1.14 6.94 -4.47
C GLN A 84 -0.07 6.43 -3.68
N LEU A 85 0.05 5.24 -3.08
CA LEU A 85 -1.00 4.67 -2.22
C LEU A 85 -1.24 5.58 -1.00
N ASN A 86 -0.19 6.04 -0.33
CA ASN A 86 -0.32 6.97 0.80
C ASN A 86 -0.93 8.32 0.39
N SER A 87 -0.69 8.77 -0.84
CA SER A 87 -1.34 9.97 -1.38
C SER A 87 -2.85 9.76 -1.53
N ALA A 88 -3.28 8.59 -2.03
CA ALA A 88 -4.71 8.24 -2.10
C ALA A 88 -5.32 8.09 -0.71
N ILE A 89 -4.70 7.32 0.20
CA ILE A 89 -5.15 7.15 1.59
C ILE A 89 -5.28 8.51 2.30
N GLY A 90 -4.30 9.40 2.12
CA GLY A 90 -4.32 10.75 2.68
C GLY A 90 -5.45 11.61 2.10
N GLY A 91 -5.68 11.54 0.78
CA GLY A 91 -6.76 12.25 0.10
C GLY A 91 -8.16 11.87 0.60
N HIS A 92 -8.35 10.62 1.02
CA HIS A 92 -9.62 10.12 1.57
C HIS A 92 -9.69 10.15 3.11
N ALA A 93 -8.65 10.65 3.79
CA ALA A 93 -8.52 10.63 5.26
C ALA A 93 -8.64 9.21 5.87
N TRP A 94 -8.13 8.21 5.16
CA TRP A 94 -8.23 6.79 5.52
C TRP A 94 -7.07 6.27 6.38
N GLY A 95 -6.04 7.07 6.64
CA GLY A 95 -4.84 6.60 7.35
C GLY A 95 -5.09 6.05 8.76
N GLN A 96 -6.08 6.57 9.49
CA GLN A 96 -6.47 6.06 10.80
C GLN A 96 -7.37 4.81 10.73
N VAL A 97 -7.97 4.54 9.56
CA VAL A 97 -8.91 3.43 9.35
C VAL A 97 -8.19 2.19 8.82
N TYR A 98 -7.30 2.39 7.84
CA TYR A 98 -6.64 1.31 7.11
C TYR A 98 -5.12 1.25 7.31
N GLY A 99 -4.53 2.29 7.91
CA GLY A 99 -3.08 2.43 8.02
C GLY A 99 -2.45 3.10 6.79
N THR A 100 -1.13 3.22 6.82
CA THR A 100 -0.27 3.68 5.72
C THR A 100 0.70 2.58 5.33
N VAL A 101 1.30 2.68 4.15
CA VAL A 101 2.25 1.69 3.63
C VAL A 101 3.68 2.21 3.58
N GLU A 102 4.67 1.33 3.76
CA GLU A 102 6.11 1.62 3.73
C GLU A 102 6.90 0.58 2.91
#